data_AF-A0A8H7DHJ2-F1
#
_entry.id   AF-A0A8H7DHJ2-F1
#
_cell.length_a   1.000
_cell.length_b   1.000
_cell.length_c   1.000
_cell.angle_alpha   90.00
_cell.angle_beta   90.00
_cell.angle_gamma   90.00
#
_symmetry.space_group_name_H-M   'P 1'
#
loop_
_entity.id
_entity.type
_entity.pdbx_description
1 polymer ?
#
loop_
_entity_poly.entity_id
_entity_poly.type
_entity_poly.pdbx_seq_one_letter_code
_entity_poly.pdbx_strand_id
1 'polypeptide(L)'
;MGRQGTSPTHHLRDFFGPKAVFHGFNLVKSSGPNSCPIVDRAGKVCAVYGGAPDDPDFMATVHDPAVEAMEQARAKASLTPDRFFHRRGNFGQLSGGDSHGGRQVEPGALVNGVINTAIFLSLISNDPFIRLAGFVTGLFANWALKLFDLYVDYMGEFYSHHTNLRRPFVNSIWSACTFNLGPYMCALGHRDFANLVFGWCAITAFGLFDWKRGGHLILWDCKLILEFPPSCTHSHPQRCNLSF
;
A
#
# COMPACT_ATOMS: atom_id res chain seq x y z
N MET A 1 -11.36 5.45 32.36
CA MET A 1 -10.15 6.15 31.88
C MET A 1 -9.24 5.13 31.21
N GLY A 2 -9.40 4.90 29.91
CA GLY A 2 -8.54 3.98 29.16
C GLY A 2 -7.26 4.69 28.78
N ARG A 3 -6.10 4.15 29.18
CA ARG A 3 -4.80 4.64 28.73
C ARG A 3 -4.74 4.45 27.20
N GLN A 4 -4.78 5.54 26.45
CA GLN A 4 -4.30 5.57 25.08
C GLN A 4 -2.79 5.30 25.15
N GLY A 5 -2.40 4.03 25.06
CA GLY A 5 -1.00 3.68 24.87
C GLY A 5 -0.59 4.22 23.52
N THR A 6 0.19 5.30 23.49
CA THR A 6 0.93 5.68 22.29
C THR A 6 1.83 4.50 21.97
N SER A 7 1.56 3.82 20.86
CA SER A 7 2.46 2.76 20.40
C SER A 7 3.84 3.38 20.21
N PRO A 8 4.90 2.75 20.72
CA PRO A 8 6.24 3.31 20.64
C PRO A 8 6.62 3.57 19.18
N THR A 9 7.15 4.77 18.91
CA THR A 9 7.73 5.09 17.61
C THR A 9 9.05 4.32 17.47
N HIS A 10 9.18 3.54 16.39
CA HIS A 10 10.41 2.81 16.09
C HIS A 10 11.23 3.55 15.03
N HIS A 11 12.53 3.65 15.26
CA HIS A 11 13.49 4.14 14.28
C HIS A 11 14.24 2.98 13.64
N LEU A 12 14.73 3.19 12.42
CA LEU A 12 15.52 2.20 11.69
C LEU A 12 16.69 1.61 12.49
N ARG A 13 17.41 2.47 13.23
CA ARG A 13 18.51 2.09 14.14
C ARG A 13 18.08 1.18 15.29
N ASP A 14 16.80 1.11 15.60
CA ASP A 14 16.30 0.23 16.64
C ASP A 14 16.36 -1.23 16.20
N PHE A 15 16.47 -1.52 14.90
CA PHE A 15 16.39 -2.88 14.35
C PHE A 15 17.71 -3.50 13.89
N PHE A 16 18.70 -2.68 13.54
CA PHE A 16 19.99 -3.18 13.08
C PHE A 16 21.16 -2.32 13.54
N GLY A 17 22.33 -2.96 13.60
CA GLY A 17 23.58 -2.38 14.07
C GLY A 17 23.90 -2.70 15.55
N PRO A 18 25.10 -2.31 16.02
CA PRO A 18 25.60 -2.71 17.34
C PRO A 18 24.75 -2.20 18.53
N LYS A 19 23.94 -1.17 18.31
CA LYS A 19 23.08 -0.53 19.33
C LYS A 19 21.58 -0.79 19.11
N ALA A 20 21.24 -1.75 18.26
CA ALA A 20 19.84 -2.09 17.98
C ALA A 20 19.14 -2.58 19.26
N VAL A 21 17.91 -2.14 19.46
CA VAL A 21 17.03 -2.60 20.55
C VAL A 21 16.33 -3.90 20.17
N PHE A 22 16.05 -4.08 18.89
CA PHE A 22 15.48 -5.28 18.28
C PHE A 22 16.56 -5.98 17.46
N HIS A 23 16.89 -7.21 17.83
CA HIS A 23 17.93 -8.00 17.15
C HIS A 23 17.34 -9.02 16.16
N GLY A 24 18.15 -9.38 15.17
CA GLY A 24 17.85 -10.46 14.22
C GLY A 24 17.00 -10.03 13.02
N PHE A 25 16.90 -8.74 12.77
CA PHE A 25 16.36 -8.21 11.50
C PHE A 25 17.47 -8.12 10.45
N ASN A 26 17.11 -8.40 9.20
CA ASN A 26 18.00 -8.25 8.06
C ASN A 26 17.56 -7.08 7.20
N LEU A 27 18.51 -6.20 6.86
CA LEU A 27 18.32 -5.14 5.88
C LEU A 27 18.49 -5.72 4.47
N VAL A 28 17.44 -5.63 3.67
CA VAL A 28 17.43 -5.96 2.24
C VAL A 28 17.50 -4.64 1.49
N LYS A 29 18.62 -4.45 0.77
CA LYS A 29 18.82 -3.27 -0.07
C LYS A 29 17.96 -3.36 -1.33
N SER A 30 17.58 -2.21 -1.86
CA SER A 30 16.87 -2.15 -3.14
C SER A 30 17.72 -2.82 -4.23
N SER A 31 17.07 -3.63 -5.06
CA SER A 31 17.69 -4.34 -6.19
C SER A 31 17.65 -3.54 -7.51
N GLY A 32 17.45 -2.22 -7.43
CA GLY A 32 17.30 -1.36 -8.62
C GLY A 32 15.88 -1.40 -9.20
N PRO A 33 15.68 -1.22 -10.51
CA PRO A 33 14.34 -1.17 -11.09
C PRO A 33 13.69 -2.56 -11.26
N ASN A 34 14.48 -3.64 -11.17
CA ASN A 34 14.01 -4.99 -11.45
C ASN A 34 13.25 -5.60 -10.29
N SER A 35 12.20 -6.38 -10.61
CA SER A 35 11.49 -7.15 -9.59
C SER A 35 12.37 -8.29 -9.03
N CYS A 36 12.29 -8.51 -7.72
CA CYS A 36 13.07 -9.49 -6.98
C CYS A 36 12.20 -10.19 -5.93
N PRO A 37 12.14 -11.53 -5.90
CA PRO A 37 11.36 -12.24 -4.91
C PRO A 37 12.07 -12.27 -3.56
N ILE A 38 11.27 -12.18 -2.50
CA ILE A 38 11.69 -12.47 -1.13
C ILE A 38 11.14 -13.85 -0.82
N VAL A 39 12.02 -14.78 -0.46
CA VAL A 39 11.68 -16.19 -0.25
C VAL A 39 11.89 -16.62 1.19
N ASP A 40 11.07 -17.57 1.64
CA ASP A 40 11.29 -18.27 2.90
C ASP A 40 12.42 -19.31 2.80
N ARG A 41 12.69 -20.02 3.90
CA ARG A 41 13.73 -21.06 3.96
C ARG A 41 13.48 -22.25 3.03
N ALA A 42 12.24 -22.45 2.59
CA ALA A 42 11.85 -23.49 1.65
C ALA A 42 11.85 -22.99 0.20
N GLY A 43 12.27 -21.75 -0.05
CA GLY A 43 12.28 -21.14 -1.38
C GLY A 43 10.91 -20.67 -1.86
N LYS A 44 9.89 -20.61 -0.99
CA LYS A 44 8.57 -20.09 -1.36
C LYS A 44 8.57 -18.57 -1.31
N VAL A 45 8.04 -17.93 -2.36
CA VAL A 45 7.89 -16.47 -2.41
C VAL A 45 6.90 -16.01 -1.34
N CYS A 46 7.36 -15.16 -0.43
CA CYS A 46 6.57 -14.61 0.67
C CYS A 46 6.37 -13.09 0.56
N ALA A 47 7.14 -12.42 -0.28
CA ALA A 47 6.93 -11.03 -0.72
C ALA A 47 7.73 -10.81 -2.02
N VAL A 48 7.49 -9.69 -2.69
CA VAL A 48 8.16 -9.31 -3.92
C VAL A 48 8.51 -7.83 -3.84
N TYR A 49 9.79 -7.51 -4.03
CA TYR A 49 10.17 -6.18 -4.47
C TYR A 49 9.80 -6.08 -5.95
N GLY A 50 8.83 -5.24 -6.30
CA GLY A 50 8.35 -5.06 -7.66
C GLY A 50 9.23 -4.15 -8.51
N GLY A 51 10.08 -3.35 -7.88
CA GLY A 51 10.84 -2.31 -8.57
C GLY A 51 9.93 -1.22 -9.13
N ALA A 52 10.42 -0.51 -10.14
CA ALA A 52 9.66 0.53 -10.84
C ALA A 52 9.35 0.05 -12.27
N PRO A 53 8.29 0.58 -12.91
CA PRO A 53 8.03 0.27 -14.31
C PRO A 53 9.23 0.59 -15.20
N ASP A 54 9.54 -0.30 -16.15
CA ASP A 54 10.58 -0.08 -17.16
C ASP A 54 10.06 0.86 -18.25
N ASP A 55 9.98 2.13 -17.89
CA ASP A 55 9.49 3.22 -18.72
C ASP A 55 10.47 4.41 -18.61
N PRO A 56 11.19 4.76 -19.69
CA PRO A 56 12.17 5.84 -19.67
C PRO A 56 11.59 7.19 -19.22
N ASP A 57 10.30 7.43 -19.51
CA ASP A 57 9.60 8.66 -19.20
C ASP A 57 8.77 8.54 -17.90
N PHE A 58 8.94 7.45 -17.14
CA PHE A 58 8.13 7.17 -15.94
C PHE A 58 8.16 8.31 -14.94
N MET A 59 9.32 8.93 -14.76
CA MET A 59 9.47 10.04 -13.82
C MET A 59 8.58 11.22 -14.21
N ALA A 60 8.67 11.67 -15.47
CA ALA A 60 7.94 12.83 -15.97
C ALA A 60 6.44 12.55 -16.20
N THR A 61 6.07 11.32 -16.53
CA THR A 61 4.70 10.97 -16.95
C THR A 61 3.87 10.27 -15.87
N VAL A 62 4.52 9.72 -14.83
CA VAL A 62 3.83 9.01 -13.74
C VAL A 62 4.25 9.54 -12.38
N HIS A 63 5.54 9.50 -12.02
CA HIS A 63 5.97 9.85 -10.67
C HIS A 63 5.64 11.31 -10.33
N ASP A 64 6.13 12.26 -11.11
CA ASP A 64 5.98 13.68 -10.79
C ASP A 64 4.51 14.13 -10.83
N PRO A 65 3.69 13.74 -11.82
CA PRO A 65 2.27 14.06 -11.81
C PRO A 65 1.49 13.34 -10.68
N ALA A 66 1.89 12.12 -10.29
CA ALA A 66 1.30 11.43 -9.13
C ALA A 66 1.61 12.17 -7.83
N VAL A 67 2.86 12.60 -7.63
CA VAL A 67 3.28 13.39 -6.47
C VAL A 67 2.49 14.69 -6.42
N GLU A 68 2.41 15.42 -7.53
CA GLU A 68 1.63 16.66 -7.61
C GLU A 68 0.16 16.42 -7.25
N ALA A 69 -0.47 15.38 -7.83
CA ALA A 69 -1.86 15.04 -7.55
C ALA A 69 -2.09 14.68 -6.07
N MET A 70 -1.16 13.95 -5.43
CA MET A 70 -1.25 13.63 -4.00
C MET A 70 -1.08 14.86 -3.12
N GLU A 71 -0.20 15.79 -3.49
CA GLU A 71 -0.02 17.06 -2.77
C GLU A 71 -1.25 17.97 -2.90
N GLN A 72 -1.83 18.06 -4.09
CA GLN A 72 -3.08 18.79 -4.31
C GLN A 72 -4.25 18.15 -3.54
N ALA A 73 -4.32 16.81 -3.52
CA ALA A 73 -5.31 16.08 -2.74
C ALA A 73 -5.14 16.34 -1.24
N ARG A 74 -3.90 16.30 -0.73
CA ARG A 74 -3.57 16.62 0.66
C ARG A 74 -4.03 18.02 1.05
N ALA A 75 -3.77 19.02 0.21
CA ALA A 75 -4.14 20.41 0.50
C ALA A 75 -5.66 20.64 0.56
N LYS A 76 -6.45 19.80 -0.12
CA LYS A 76 -7.91 19.95 -0.26
C LYS A 76 -8.71 18.96 0.59
N ALA A 77 -8.10 17.86 1.02
CA ALA A 77 -8.77 16.78 1.73
C ALA A 77 -9.26 17.26 3.10
N SER A 78 -10.51 16.94 3.42
CA SER A 78 -11.05 17.10 4.76
C SER A 78 -10.62 15.91 5.61
N LEU A 79 -9.50 16.07 6.31
CA LEU A 79 -8.95 15.06 7.22
C LEU A 79 -9.45 15.36 8.63
N THR A 80 -10.57 14.76 8.99
CA THR A 80 -11.06 14.79 10.38
C THR A 80 -10.03 14.16 11.33
N PRO A 81 -10.01 14.52 12.62
CA PRO A 81 -9.01 14.00 13.55
C PRO A 81 -8.90 12.46 13.59
N ASP A 82 -10.00 11.73 13.42
CA ASP A 82 -10.04 10.26 13.34
C ASP A 82 -9.39 9.69 12.07
N ARG A 83 -9.33 10.48 10.99
CA ARG A 83 -8.65 10.10 9.73
C ARG A 83 -7.17 10.44 9.73
N PHE A 84 -6.75 11.36 10.59
CA PHE A 84 -5.35 11.74 10.76
C PHE A 84 -4.68 10.97 11.90
N PHE A 85 -5.36 10.83 13.04
CA PHE A 85 -4.90 10.13 14.23
C PHE A 85 -5.59 8.78 14.33
N HIS A 86 -4.92 7.73 13.87
CA HIS A 86 -5.48 6.38 13.85
C HIS A 86 -4.49 5.33 14.32
N ARG A 87 -4.97 4.10 14.52
CA ARG A 87 -4.15 2.97 15.02
C ARG A 87 -2.86 2.71 14.24
N ARG A 88 -2.82 3.10 12.96
CA ARG A 88 -1.68 2.90 12.06
C ARG A 88 -0.67 4.05 12.12
N GLY A 89 -0.89 5.13 12.88
CA GLY A 89 -0.01 6.30 12.88
C GLY A 89 -0.75 7.62 12.66
N ASN A 90 0.03 8.69 12.49
CA ASN A 90 -0.47 10.07 12.39
C ASN A 90 -0.25 10.62 10.97
N PHE A 91 -1.12 10.24 10.03
CA PHE A 91 -1.07 10.71 8.64
C PHE A 91 -2.47 10.66 8.02
N GLY A 92 -2.70 11.45 6.97
CA GLY A 92 -3.96 11.44 6.25
C GLY A 92 -4.08 10.26 5.29
N GLN A 93 -5.24 9.63 5.21
CA GLN A 93 -5.52 8.59 4.21
C GLN A 93 -6.85 8.86 3.51
N LEU A 94 -6.86 8.65 2.19
CA LEU A 94 -8.08 8.60 1.38
C LEU A 94 -8.23 7.20 0.79
N SER A 95 -9.16 6.43 1.37
CA SER A 95 -9.52 5.11 0.88
C SER A 95 -10.83 5.17 0.09
N GLY A 96 -10.94 4.31 -0.92
CA GLY A 96 -12.17 4.16 -1.70
C GLY A 96 -12.20 2.84 -2.47
N GLY A 97 -13.31 2.61 -3.18
CA GLY A 97 -13.67 1.30 -3.73
C GLY A 97 -14.59 0.53 -2.80
N ASP A 98 -14.67 -0.78 -3.00
CA ASP A 98 -15.65 -1.65 -2.35
C ASP A 98 -15.01 -2.49 -1.24
N SER A 99 -15.72 -2.60 -0.13
CA SER A 99 -15.29 -3.33 1.07
C SER A 99 -16.43 -4.11 1.70
N HIS A 100 -16.08 -4.99 2.64
CA HIS A 100 -17.03 -5.61 3.56
C HIS A 100 -16.45 -5.55 4.98
N GLY A 101 -17.26 -5.09 5.94
CA GLY A 101 -16.85 -4.86 7.34
C GLY A 101 -17.03 -3.41 7.79
N GLY A 102 -16.42 -3.03 8.92
CA GLY A 102 -16.55 -1.65 9.42
C GLY A 102 -17.99 -1.25 9.78
N ARG A 103 -18.80 -2.21 10.26
CA ARG A 103 -20.25 -2.13 10.52
C ARG A 103 -21.15 -2.24 9.30
N GLN A 104 -20.62 -2.39 8.09
CA GLN A 104 -21.41 -2.81 6.94
C GLN A 104 -21.86 -4.27 7.15
N VAL A 105 -23.14 -4.55 6.87
CA VAL A 105 -23.74 -5.89 6.93
C VAL A 105 -23.70 -6.62 5.59
N GLU A 106 -23.45 -5.87 4.51
CA GLU A 106 -23.32 -6.35 3.13
C GLU A 106 -22.13 -5.63 2.47
N PRO A 107 -21.53 -6.19 1.41
CA PRO A 107 -20.49 -5.52 0.65
C PRO A 107 -20.97 -4.17 0.11
N GLY A 108 -20.12 -3.15 0.22
CA GLY A 108 -20.49 -1.80 -0.21
C GLY A 108 -19.30 -0.87 -0.41
N ALA A 109 -19.56 0.21 -1.14
CA ALA A 109 -18.57 1.25 -1.36
C ALA A 109 -18.16 1.90 -0.02
N LEU A 110 -16.87 2.19 0.11
CA LEU A 110 -16.33 2.97 1.22
C LEU A 110 -16.91 4.39 1.19
N VAL A 111 -17.48 4.82 2.31
CA VAL A 111 -18.18 6.10 2.41
C VAL A 111 -17.19 7.22 2.77
N ASN A 112 -17.18 8.25 1.91
CA ASN A 112 -16.46 9.50 2.12
C ASN A 112 -17.44 10.68 2.10
N GLY A 113 -17.07 11.78 2.77
CA GLY A 113 -17.80 13.04 2.62
C GLY A 113 -17.64 13.61 1.20
N VAL A 114 -18.57 14.46 0.77
CA VAL A 114 -18.66 14.97 -0.62
C VAL A 114 -17.32 15.48 -1.17
N ILE A 115 -16.58 16.26 -0.38
CA ILE A 115 -15.26 16.79 -0.76
C ILE A 115 -14.25 15.67 -1.00
N ASN A 116 -14.13 14.73 -0.05
CA ASN A 116 -13.17 13.63 -0.15
C ASN A 116 -13.54 12.63 -1.26
N THR A 117 -14.83 12.43 -1.52
CA THR A 117 -15.30 11.63 -2.66
C THR A 117 -14.84 12.26 -3.97
N ALA A 118 -15.03 13.57 -4.15
CA ALA A 118 -14.59 14.26 -5.36
C ALA A 118 -13.06 14.18 -5.55
N ILE A 119 -12.29 14.36 -4.48
CA ILE A 119 -10.82 14.23 -4.51
C ILE A 119 -10.40 12.81 -4.87
N PHE A 120 -11.00 11.79 -4.22
CA PHE A 120 -10.69 10.40 -4.51
C PHE A 120 -11.00 10.03 -5.96
N LEU A 121 -12.17 10.44 -6.48
CA LEU A 121 -12.54 10.22 -7.89
C LEU A 121 -11.57 10.90 -8.85
N SER A 122 -11.09 12.11 -8.52
CA SER A 122 -10.06 12.79 -9.29
C SER A 122 -8.73 12.05 -9.30
N LEU A 123 -8.34 11.40 -8.19
CA LEU A 123 -7.11 10.61 -8.12
C LEU A 123 -7.23 9.33 -8.96
N ILE A 124 -8.31 8.56 -8.81
CA ILE A 124 -8.45 7.29 -9.55
C ILE A 124 -8.68 7.47 -11.06
N SER A 125 -9.07 8.68 -11.48
CA SER A 125 -9.23 9.04 -12.89
C SER A 125 -7.96 9.64 -13.51
N ASN A 126 -6.88 9.76 -12.75
CA ASN A 126 -5.63 10.35 -13.22
C ASN A 126 -4.72 9.27 -13.85
N ASP A 127 -4.18 9.56 -15.04
CA ASP A 127 -3.38 8.63 -15.84
C ASP A 127 -2.23 7.96 -15.08
N PRO A 128 -1.40 8.67 -14.28
CA PRO A 128 -0.40 8.06 -13.41
C PRO A 128 -0.92 6.89 -12.59
N PHE A 129 -2.05 7.06 -11.90
CA PHE A 129 -2.59 6.03 -11.01
C PHE A 129 -3.24 4.88 -11.77
N ILE A 130 -3.83 5.14 -12.94
CA ILE A 130 -4.32 4.09 -13.84
C ILE A 130 -3.15 3.24 -14.35
N ARG A 131 -2.05 3.87 -14.77
CA ARG A 131 -0.83 3.17 -15.23
C ARG A 131 -0.21 2.34 -14.11
N LEU A 132 -0.13 2.90 -12.91
CA LEU A 132 0.34 2.18 -11.72
C LEU A 132 -0.55 1.00 -11.36
N ALA A 133 -1.87 1.17 -11.38
CA ALA A 133 -2.83 0.09 -11.13
C ALA A 133 -2.63 -1.09 -12.10
N GLY A 134 -2.35 -0.79 -13.37
CA GLY A 134 -1.99 -1.79 -14.37
C GLY A 134 -0.67 -2.48 -14.07
N PHE A 135 0.39 -1.72 -13.74
CA PHE A 135 1.69 -2.27 -13.39
C PHE A 135 1.62 -3.22 -12.19
N VAL A 136 0.98 -2.80 -11.09
CA VAL A 136 0.89 -3.63 -9.88
C VAL A 136 0.03 -4.87 -10.11
N THR A 137 -0.97 -4.79 -10.99
CA THR A 137 -1.78 -5.94 -11.42
C THR A 137 -0.95 -6.93 -12.22
N GLY A 138 -0.13 -6.45 -13.17
CA GLY A 138 0.79 -7.29 -13.94
C GLY A 138 1.86 -7.94 -13.06
N LEU A 139 2.42 -7.20 -12.10
CA LEU A 139 3.36 -7.73 -11.11
C LEU A 139 2.73 -8.89 -10.33
N PHE A 140 1.47 -8.74 -9.91
CA PHE A 140 0.77 -9.77 -9.17
C PHE A 140 0.47 -11.01 -10.04
N ALA A 141 0.03 -10.82 -11.29
CA ALA A 141 -0.16 -11.91 -12.23
C ALA A 141 1.14 -12.69 -12.50
N ASN A 142 2.28 -11.99 -12.58
CA ASN A 142 3.57 -12.62 -12.83
C ASN A 142 4.08 -13.46 -11.64
N TRP A 143 3.93 -12.95 -10.42
CA TRP A 143 4.52 -13.59 -9.22
C TRP A 143 3.57 -14.51 -8.45
N ALA A 144 2.26 -14.38 -8.66
CA ALA A 144 1.24 -15.11 -7.93
C ALA A 144 0.07 -15.53 -8.83
N LEU A 145 0.35 -16.04 -10.04
CA LEU A 145 -0.63 -16.35 -11.09
C LEU A 145 -1.88 -17.09 -10.59
N LYS A 146 -1.72 -18.18 -9.82
CA LYS A 146 -2.87 -18.94 -9.29
C LYS A 146 -3.78 -18.10 -8.38
N LEU A 147 -3.19 -17.18 -7.62
CA LEU A 147 -3.94 -16.28 -6.77
C LEU A 147 -4.54 -15.13 -7.58
N PHE A 148 -3.84 -14.65 -8.62
CA PHE A 148 -4.40 -13.71 -9.58
C PHE A 148 -5.66 -14.28 -10.26
N ASP A 149 -5.61 -15.51 -10.76
CA ASP A 149 -6.78 -16.17 -11.38
C ASP A 149 -7.95 -16.26 -10.41
N LEU A 150 -7.69 -16.63 -9.15
CA LEU A 150 -8.70 -16.63 -8.09
C LEU A 150 -9.34 -15.24 -7.91
N TYR A 151 -8.54 -14.17 -7.91
CA TYR A 151 -9.08 -12.81 -7.81
C TYR A 151 -9.91 -12.45 -9.05
N VAL A 152 -9.48 -12.83 -10.25
CA VAL A 152 -10.23 -12.58 -11.49
C VAL A 152 -11.60 -13.26 -11.45
N ASP A 153 -11.63 -14.54 -11.09
CA ASP A 153 -12.87 -15.33 -11.04
C ASP A 153 -13.84 -14.78 -9.99
N TYR A 154 -13.38 -14.66 -8.73
CA TYR A 154 -14.24 -14.24 -7.62
C TYR A 154 -14.68 -12.78 -7.75
N MET A 155 -13.79 -11.87 -8.17
CA MET A 155 -14.19 -10.47 -8.37
C MET A 155 -15.10 -10.31 -9.59
N GLY A 156 -14.89 -11.11 -10.64
CA GLY A 156 -15.78 -11.14 -11.81
C GLY A 156 -17.20 -11.54 -11.42
N GLU A 157 -17.34 -12.67 -10.71
CA GLU A 157 -18.62 -13.13 -10.18
C GLU A 157 -19.23 -12.10 -9.22
N PHE A 158 -18.44 -11.57 -8.28
CA PHE A 158 -18.88 -10.55 -7.32
C PHE A 158 -19.51 -9.34 -8.01
N TYR A 159 -18.84 -8.76 -9.00
CA TYR A 159 -19.36 -7.58 -9.72
C TYR A 159 -20.50 -7.91 -10.69
N SER A 160 -20.65 -9.17 -11.11
CA SER A 160 -21.83 -9.59 -11.88
C SER A 160 -23.10 -9.58 -11.02
N HIS A 161 -22.98 -9.86 -9.72
CA HIS A 161 -24.10 -9.82 -8.77
C HIS A 161 -24.33 -8.45 -8.13
N HIS A 162 -23.30 -7.60 -8.06
CA HIS A 162 -23.35 -6.29 -7.41
C HIS A 162 -23.13 -5.16 -8.44
N THR A 163 -24.08 -5.00 -9.37
CA THR A 163 -23.95 -4.07 -10.50
C THR A 163 -23.87 -2.59 -10.11
N ASN A 164 -24.21 -2.26 -8.87
CA ASN A 164 -24.10 -0.92 -8.27
C ASN A 164 -22.71 -0.61 -7.71
N LEU A 165 -21.83 -1.61 -7.59
CA LEU A 165 -20.47 -1.46 -7.08
C LEU A 165 -19.46 -1.38 -8.23
N ARG A 166 -18.34 -0.69 -7.98
CA ARG A 166 -17.32 -0.40 -9.01
C ARG A 166 -15.92 -0.36 -8.39
N ARG A 167 -15.01 -1.13 -9.00
CA ARG A 167 -13.57 -1.04 -8.69
C ARG A 167 -13.04 0.37 -8.94
N PRO A 168 -12.07 0.83 -8.13
CA PRO A 168 -11.38 2.10 -8.37
C PRO A 168 -10.73 2.18 -9.76
N PHE A 169 -10.15 1.07 -10.24
CA PHE A 169 -9.47 1.02 -11.53
C PHE A 169 -9.95 -0.18 -12.33
N VAL A 170 -10.33 0.04 -13.59
CA VAL A 170 -10.85 -1.02 -14.48
C VAL A 170 -9.79 -2.05 -14.86
N ASN A 171 -8.52 -1.65 -14.88
CA ASN A 171 -7.36 -2.49 -15.17
C ASN A 171 -6.72 -3.09 -13.89
N SER A 172 -7.50 -3.19 -12.81
CA SER A 172 -7.04 -3.71 -11.52
C SER A 172 -7.94 -4.83 -11.00
N ILE A 173 -7.34 -5.77 -10.28
CA ILE A 173 -8.04 -6.86 -9.60
C ILE A 173 -8.48 -6.51 -8.16
N TRP A 174 -7.95 -5.43 -7.57
CA TRP A 174 -8.30 -5.05 -6.20
C TRP A 174 -9.62 -4.26 -6.15
N SER A 175 -10.45 -4.58 -5.15
CA SER A 175 -11.75 -3.92 -4.94
C SER A 175 -11.62 -2.52 -4.36
N ALA A 176 -10.51 -2.23 -3.68
CA ALA A 176 -10.28 -0.96 -2.98
C ALA A 176 -8.82 -0.53 -3.10
N CYS A 177 -8.58 0.78 -3.00
CA CYS A 177 -7.24 1.35 -2.91
C CYS A 177 -7.21 2.44 -1.82
N THR A 178 -6.01 2.80 -1.38
CA THR A 178 -5.81 3.87 -0.40
C THR A 178 -4.63 4.74 -0.81
N PHE A 179 -4.86 6.05 -0.80
CA PHE A 179 -3.82 7.05 -0.95
C PHE A 179 -3.40 7.53 0.44
N ASN A 180 -2.17 7.21 0.85
CA ASN A 180 -1.60 7.72 2.09
C ASN A 180 -0.96 9.09 1.78
N LEU A 181 -1.59 10.15 2.25
CA LEU A 181 -1.21 11.51 1.96
C LEU A 181 -0.07 11.95 2.88
N GLY A 182 0.96 12.55 2.29
CA GLY A 182 2.15 13.05 2.99
C GLY A 182 1.87 14.24 3.93
N PRO A 183 2.89 15.05 4.28
CA PRO A 183 4.25 15.06 3.74
C PRO A 183 5.18 14.04 4.41
N TYR A 184 4.75 13.47 5.53
CA TYR A 184 5.44 12.40 6.23
C TYR A 184 4.46 11.27 6.49
N MET A 185 4.76 10.10 5.96
CA MET A 185 3.97 8.89 6.19
C MET A 185 4.83 7.91 6.97
N CYS A 186 4.41 7.60 8.19
CA CYS A 186 4.99 6.54 9.00
C CYS A 186 3.83 5.71 9.53
N ALA A 187 3.79 4.45 9.12
CA ALA A 187 2.78 3.54 9.64
C ALA A 187 3.37 2.69 10.74
N LEU A 188 2.77 2.77 11.93
CA LEU A 188 3.11 1.93 13.08
C LEU A 188 2.83 0.46 12.78
N GLY A 189 3.52 -0.45 13.47
CA GLY A 189 3.37 -1.90 13.30
C GLY A 189 1.92 -2.34 13.39
N HIS A 190 1.38 -2.88 12.30
CA HIS A 190 -0.02 -3.32 12.23
C HIS A 190 -0.24 -4.47 11.26
N ARG A 191 -1.40 -5.11 11.41
CA ARG A 191 -1.98 -6.03 10.43
C ARG A 191 -3.29 -5.45 9.89
N ASP A 192 -3.57 -5.76 8.64
CA ASP A 192 -4.85 -5.44 8.00
C ASP A 192 -5.81 -6.61 8.13
N PHE A 193 -6.38 -6.74 9.33
CA PHE A 193 -7.23 -7.89 9.70
C PHE A 193 -8.48 -8.07 8.83
N ALA A 194 -8.94 -7.02 8.15
CA ALA A 194 -10.11 -7.10 7.26
C ALA A 194 -9.77 -7.69 5.89
N ASN A 195 -8.49 -7.78 5.52
CA ASN A 195 -8.07 -8.26 4.22
C ASN A 195 -8.14 -9.79 4.11
N LEU A 196 -8.05 -10.32 2.89
CA LEU A 196 -8.00 -11.75 2.64
C LEU A 196 -6.71 -12.35 3.23
N VAL A 197 -6.82 -13.44 3.99
CA VAL A 197 -5.69 -14.00 4.78
C VAL A 197 -4.47 -14.30 3.93
N PHE A 198 -4.69 -14.91 2.76
CA PHE A 198 -3.65 -15.30 1.81
C PHE A 198 -3.57 -14.35 0.61
N GLY A 199 -4.40 -13.30 0.58
CA GLY A 199 -4.37 -12.27 -0.45
C GLY A 199 -3.08 -11.45 -0.39
N TRP A 200 -2.70 -10.80 -1.48
CA TRP A 200 -1.55 -9.88 -1.50
C TRP A 200 -1.98 -8.43 -1.71
N CYS A 201 -1.23 -7.52 -1.10
CA CYS A 201 -1.32 -6.08 -1.33
C CYS A 201 -0.16 -5.67 -2.23
N ALA A 202 -0.33 -4.57 -2.96
CA ALA A 202 0.77 -3.85 -3.59
C ALA A 202 0.78 -2.42 -3.07
N ILE A 203 1.96 -1.93 -2.66
CA ILE A 203 2.18 -0.55 -2.25
C ILE A 203 3.23 0.04 -3.17
N THR A 204 3.01 1.25 -3.64
CA THR A 204 3.99 2.04 -4.38
C THR A 204 4.35 3.29 -3.57
N ALA A 205 5.64 3.57 -3.43
CA ALA A 205 6.11 4.77 -2.73
C ALA A 205 6.24 5.95 -3.71
N PHE A 206 5.80 7.13 -3.30
CA PHE A 206 5.93 8.37 -4.06
C PHE A 206 6.59 9.46 -3.22
N GLY A 207 7.17 10.44 -3.91
CA GLY A 207 7.73 11.63 -3.31
C GLY A 207 9.26 11.62 -3.31
N LEU A 208 9.84 12.71 -2.81
CA LEU A 208 11.28 12.91 -2.79
C LEU A 208 11.82 12.65 -1.37
N PHE A 209 12.48 11.51 -1.18
CA PHE A 209 13.11 11.16 0.10
C PHE A 209 14.34 10.26 -0.09
N ASP A 210 15.22 10.26 0.92
CA ASP A 210 16.37 9.36 0.97
C ASP A 210 15.95 8.00 1.57
N TRP A 211 15.69 7.04 0.69
CA TRP A 211 15.24 5.70 1.06
C TRP A 211 16.29 4.85 1.80
N LYS A 212 17.54 5.32 1.90
CA LYS A 212 18.59 4.66 2.71
C LYS A 212 18.61 5.18 4.14
N ARG A 213 17.96 6.32 4.40
CA ARG A 213 17.85 6.95 5.73
C ARG A 213 16.44 6.88 6.31
N GLY A 214 15.42 6.75 5.47
CA GLY A 214 14.00 6.62 5.82
C GLY A 214 13.23 5.85 4.75
N GLY A 215 11.91 5.76 4.83
CA GLY A 215 11.09 5.07 3.81
C GLY A 215 11.46 3.60 3.65
N HIS A 216 11.39 2.82 4.72
CA HIS A 216 11.63 1.38 4.69
C HIS A 216 10.33 0.64 4.95
N LEU A 217 10.08 -0.45 4.23
CA LEU A 217 9.01 -1.38 4.59
C LEU A 217 9.58 -2.42 5.55
N ILE A 218 9.03 -2.49 6.76
CA ILE A 218 9.42 -3.50 7.76
C ILE A 218 8.39 -4.62 7.75
N LEU A 219 8.82 -5.85 7.48
CA LEU A 219 8.02 -7.06 7.60
C LEU A 219 8.40 -7.77 8.89
N TRP A 220 7.65 -7.52 9.95
CA TRP A 220 7.98 -7.93 11.33
C TRP A 220 8.02 -9.45 11.48
N ASP A 221 7.04 -10.14 10.91
CA ASP A 221 6.94 -11.60 10.99
C ASP A 221 8.12 -12.28 10.25
N CYS A 222 8.67 -11.63 9.22
CA CYS A 222 9.83 -12.11 8.45
C CYS A 222 11.17 -11.65 9.04
N LYS A 223 11.16 -10.71 9.99
CA LYS A 223 12.34 -9.97 10.47
C LYS A 223 13.14 -9.34 9.32
N LEU A 224 12.43 -8.73 8.37
CA LEU A 224 13.04 -8.06 7.23
C LEU A 224 12.77 -6.56 7.26
N ILE A 225 13.76 -5.79 6.83
CA ILE A 225 13.68 -4.36 6.60
C ILE A 225 14.04 -4.16 5.14
N LEU A 226 13.11 -3.66 4.35
CA LEU A 226 13.27 -3.49 2.91
C LEU A 226 13.47 -2.01 2.64
N GLU A 227 14.60 -1.64 2.02
CA GLU A 227 14.74 -0.31 1.43
C GLU A 227 13.60 -0.10 0.43
N PHE A 228 12.88 1.02 0.53
CA PHE A 228 11.73 1.28 -0.33
C PHE A 228 11.90 2.61 -1.09
N PRO A 229 12.60 2.59 -2.24
CA PRO A 229 12.85 3.80 -3.01
C PRO A 229 11.55 4.41 -3.56
N PRO A 230 11.53 5.73 -3.82
CA PRO A 230 10.50 6.37 -4.62
C PRO A 230 10.26 5.63 -5.94
N SER A 231 9.03 5.68 -6.45
CA SER A 231 8.57 5.01 -7.67
C SER A 231 8.55 3.49 -7.62
N CYS A 232 9.11 2.86 -6.58
CA CYS A 232 9.15 1.42 -6.49
C CYS A 232 7.83 0.88 -5.92
N THR A 233 7.51 -0.36 -6.25
CA THR A 233 6.41 -1.12 -5.68
C THR A 233 6.93 -2.28 -4.85
N HIS A 234 6.25 -2.57 -3.74
CA HIS A 234 6.38 -3.83 -3.01
C HIS A 234 5.05 -4.56 -3.01
N SER A 235 5.08 -5.88 -3.20
CA SER A 235 3.93 -6.74 -3.00
C SER A 235 4.18 -7.75 -1.89
N HIS A 236 3.20 -7.96 -1.02
CA HIS A 236 3.32 -8.86 0.12
C HIS A 236 1.94 -9.35 0.57
N PRO A 237 1.86 -10.43 1.38
CA PRO A 237 0.63 -10.90 1.98
C PRO A 237 -0.10 -9.79 2.77
N GLN A 238 -1.40 -9.66 2.56
CA GLN A 238 -2.23 -8.57 3.10
C GLN A 238 -2.34 -8.60 4.63
N ARG A 239 -2.15 -9.76 5.27
CA ARG A 239 -2.19 -9.90 6.73
C ARG A 239 -0.82 -9.99 7.40
N CYS A 240 0.25 -9.64 6.70
CA CYS A 240 1.58 -9.53 7.31
C CYS A 240 1.60 -8.40 8.35
N ASN A 241 2.30 -8.60 9.48
CA ASN A 241 2.58 -7.50 10.41
C ASN A 241 3.64 -6.58 9.80
N LEU A 242 3.27 -5.34 9.47
CA LEU A 242 4.12 -4.40 8.75
C LEU A 242 4.12 -2.99 9.34
N SER A 243 5.18 -2.24 9.04
CA SER A 243 5.27 -0.79 9.26
C SER A 243 6.03 -0.12 8.10
N PHE A 244 5.81 1.19 7.96
CA PHE A 244 6.52 2.07 7.01
C PHE A 244 7.28 3.16 7.75
#